data_AF-A0A8H7TV75-F1
#
_entry.id   AF-A0A8H7TV75-F1
#
_cell.length_a   1.000
_cell.length_b   1.000
_cell.length_c   1.000
_cell.angle_alpha   90.00
_cell.angle_beta   90.00
_cell.angle_gamma   90.00
#
_symmetry.space_group_name_H-M   'P 1'
#
loop_
_entity.id
_entity.type
_entity.pdbx_description
1 polymer ?
#
loop_
_entity_poly.entity_id
_entity_poly.type
_entity_poly.pdbx_seq_one_letter_code
_entity_poly.pdbx_strand_id
1 'polypeptide(L)'
;MRPLGTCWPLLSLLVGPCVGGVAQHRLTYLRPLLAQKDPAHIAANFPDIDDEILSPAFTSPDTVPEGFRHGISGPTPQNVLEDWLKTLAARNHWMSYQEPDFTSEEGRSIPLVTLSSASPQSLPSIDKSNHTDSSKLRVWLTGGVHGNEPGGDQAILALLGKLDANASFASSLLDKADLMILPRYNPDGVARFQRTLANGADPNRDHTELAHQQTVDIKRLQNRFAPHVGIDCHEYYANRRHGRHADLLFAQDAMISSMKNLNVHRTIRALSQTLFVDRMGAALDARGLRWGPYVTRPNASEMVLLEMGTDTKMDTHVALGQGGHAPREQHFRRRVATGLVLLETAMEAVVEHAGVIYDTVEAARAEFIESREDIVVTDCHRMMEANWTFIDSASGGITDVPVQFGSSTPVVPEITRRRPEAYIFGPEWASVAEKLRIAGVQVDTLTAPFQGEVEAIHLHGSGDEVILQEETTPRVIANTEVIRKEVQIPAGGFLVSTRQRMVAQAFVRLEPESVDSFAAFRLLSASPGDEYPVYRVMP
;
A
#
# COMPACT_ATOMS: atom_id res chain seq x y z
N MET A 1 -22.08 -25.14 -4.59
CA MET A 1 -20.91 -25.35 -5.47
C MET A 1 -21.14 -24.57 -6.75
N ARG A 2 -20.47 -23.43 -6.93
CA ARG A 2 -20.40 -22.78 -8.25
C ARG A 2 -19.35 -23.54 -9.08
N PRO A 3 -19.52 -23.68 -10.41
CA PRO A 3 -18.64 -24.49 -11.24
C PRO A 3 -17.22 -23.92 -11.28
N LEU A 4 -16.22 -24.82 -11.32
CA LEU A 4 -14.82 -24.51 -11.61
C LEU A 4 -14.76 -23.77 -12.96
N GLY A 5 -14.47 -22.46 -12.91
CA GLY A 5 -14.50 -21.54 -14.06
C GLY A 5 -15.15 -20.18 -13.80
N THR A 6 -15.76 -19.95 -12.62
CA THR A 6 -16.36 -18.64 -12.28
C THR A 6 -15.34 -17.66 -11.70
N CYS A 7 -15.23 -16.45 -12.28
CA CYS A 7 -14.62 -15.27 -11.64
C CYS A 7 -15.15 -15.17 -10.20
N TRP A 8 -14.24 -15.09 -9.23
CA TRP A 8 -14.59 -14.58 -7.91
C TRP A 8 -14.22 -13.11 -7.90
N PRO A 9 -15.20 -12.19 -7.78
CA PRO A 9 -14.90 -10.77 -7.72
C PRO A 9 -13.90 -10.55 -6.58
N LEU A 10 -13.02 -9.56 -6.72
CA LEU A 10 -11.95 -9.24 -5.76
C LEU A 10 -12.43 -8.77 -4.38
N LEU A 11 -13.72 -8.97 -4.11
CA LEU A 11 -14.41 -8.72 -2.86
C LEU A 11 -14.14 -9.86 -1.88
N SER A 12 -13.52 -9.53 -0.76
CA SER A 12 -13.62 -10.38 0.44
C SER A 12 -15.07 -10.31 0.93
N LEU A 13 -15.93 -11.19 0.43
CA LEU A 13 -17.37 -11.21 0.76
C LEU A 13 -17.59 -11.72 2.19
N LEU A 14 -18.13 -10.87 3.06
CA LEU A 14 -18.90 -11.27 4.24
C LEU A 14 -20.28 -10.62 4.14
N VAL A 15 -21.30 -11.45 3.93
CA VAL A 15 -22.71 -11.04 4.01
C VAL A 15 -23.19 -11.32 5.43
N GLY A 16 -23.58 -10.27 6.16
CA GLY A 16 -24.17 -10.38 7.49
C GLY A 16 -25.23 -9.29 7.71
N PRO A 17 -26.35 -9.57 8.40
CA PRO A 17 -27.44 -8.61 8.54
C PRO A 17 -27.06 -7.47 9.49
N CYS A 18 -27.07 -6.24 8.99
CA CYS A 18 -26.89 -5.02 9.78
C CYS A 18 -28.22 -4.62 10.47
N VAL A 19 -28.22 -4.58 11.80
CA VAL A 19 -29.17 -3.76 12.57
C VAL A 19 -28.43 -2.48 12.94
N GLY A 20 -28.93 -1.36 12.45
CA GLY A 20 -28.39 -0.03 12.69
C GLY A 20 -28.36 0.32 14.17
N GLY A 21 -27.21 0.82 14.63
CA GLY A 21 -27.03 1.42 15.93
C GLY A 21 -25.95 2.48 15.83
N VAL A 22 -26.32 3.73 16.10
CA VAL A 22 -25.39 4.86 16.28
C VAL A 22 -24.41 4.47 17.39
N ALA A 23 -23.18 4.11 17.01
CA ALA A 23 -22.14 3.77 17.98
C ALA A 23 -21.63 5.05 18.63
N GLN A 24 -22.00 5.24 19.90
CA GLN A 24 -21.37 6.20 20.81
C GLN A 24 -19.85 6.10 20.69
N HIS A 25 -19.18 7.23 20.43
CA HIS A 25 -17.75 7.41 20.64
C HIS A 25 -17.40 7.12 22.10
N ARG A 26 -17.15 5.84 22.41
CA ARG A 26 -16.32 5.47 23.55
C ARG A 26 -14.90 5.46 23.04
N LEU A 27 -14.05 6.32 23.62
CA LEU A 27 -12.60 6.17 23.71
C LEU A 27 -12.31 4.77 24.27
N THR A 28 -12.38 3.77 23.40
CA THR A 28 -12.05 2.40 23.73
C THR A 28 -10.56 2.34 23.46
N TYR A 29 -9.79 2.79 24.44
CA TYR A 29 -8.38 2.41 24.56
C TYR A 29 -8.36 0.89 24.42
N LEU A 30 -8.00 0.40 23.24
CA LEU A 30 -7.93 -1.02 22.96
C LEU A 30 -6.99 -1.61 24.01
N ARG A 31 -7.54 -2.36 24.97
CA ARG A 31 -6.72 -3.18 25.85
C ARG A 31 -5.82 -4.00 24.92
N PRO A 32 -4.49 -3.95 25.06
CA PRO A 32 -3.65 -4.85 24.31
C PRO A 32 -4.10 -6.26 24.71
N LEU A 33 -4.68 -7.00 23.76
CA LEU A 33 -4.75 -8.45 23.88
C LEU A 33 -3.30 -8.88 24.11
N LEU A 34 -3.01 -9.38 25.31
CA LEU A 34 -1.68 -9.88 25.66
C LEU A 34 -1.30 -10.92 24.60
N ALA A 35 -0.40 -10.53 23.71
CA ALA A 35 0.15 -11.39 22.68
C ALA A 35 0.83 -12.57 23.37
N GLN A 36 0.25 -13.76 23.26
CA GLN A 36 0.82 -14.97 23.83
C GLN A 36 2.05 -15.38 23.02
N LYS A 37 3.15 -15.72 23.69
CA LYS A 37 4.35 -16.19 22.99
C LYS A 37 4.10 -17.47 22.23
N ASP A 38 4.71 -17.60 21.05
CA ASP A 38 4.72 -18.86 20.33
C ASP A 38 5.42 -19.91 21.21
N PRO A 39 4.76 -21.06 21.48
CA PRO A 39 5.36 -22.20 22.14
C PRO A 39 6.68 -22.61 21.47
N ALA A 40 7.58 -23.22 22.25
CA ALA A 40 8.92 -23.59 21.79
C ALA A 40 8.92 -24.45 20.51
N HIS A 41 7.94 -25.36 20.37
CA HIS A 41 7.81 -26.21 19.18
C HIS A 41 7.40 -25.44 17.91
N ILE A 42 6.67 -24.32 18.05
CA ILE A 42 6.37 -23.41 16.93
C ILE A 42 7.59 -22.53 16.67
N ALA A 43 8.15 -21.92 17.73
CA ALA A 43 9.29 -21.02 17.66
C ALA A 43 10.55 -21.66 17.04
N ALA A 44 10.72 -22.98 17.20
CA ALA A 44 11.81 -23.73 16.58
C ALA A 44 11.83 -23.65 15.04
N ASN A 45 10.71 -23.30 14.39
CA ASN A 45 10.64 -23.10 12.95
C ASN A 45 11.27 -21.78 12.49
N PHE A 46 11.61 -20.87 13.40
CA PHE A 46 12.05 -19.51 13.10
C PHE A 46 13.33 -19.15 13.87
N PRO A 47 14.45 -19.87 13.63
CA PRO A 47 15.73 -19.53 14.25
C PRO A 47 16.20 -18.15 13.79
N ASP A 48 16.94 -17.45 14.65
CA ASP A 48 17.52 -16.15 14.27
C ASP A 48 18.49 -16.30 13.09
N ILE A 49 18.57 -15.24 12.29
CA ILE A 49 19.51 -15.12 11.17
C ILE A 49 20.75 -14.38 11.69
N ASP A 50 21.93 -14.88 11.33
CA ASP A 50 23.23 -14.29 11.70
C ASP A 50 23.62 -13.11 10.78
N ASP A 51 22.64 -12.26 10.45
CA ASP A 51 22.86 -11.03 9.70
C ASP A 51 23.16 -9.89 10.68
N GLU A 52 24.10 -9.02 10.33
CA GLU A 52 24.36 -7.79 11.08
C GLU A 52 23.23 -6.79 10.83
N ILE A 53 22.60 -6.30 11.91
CA ILE A 53 21.50 -5.34 11.85
C ILE A 53 21.96 -4.02 12.46
N LEU A 54 22.14 -3.02 11.60
CA LEU A 54 22.65 -1.69 11.97
C LEU A 54 21.50 -0.69 12.15
N SER A 55 20.64 -0.92 13.15
CA SER A 55 19.59 0.02 13.53
C SER A 55 19.56 0.25 15.04
N PRO A 56 18.99 1.36 15.54
CA PRO A 56 19.10 1.77 16.94
C PRO A 56 18.69 0.69 17.94
N ALA A 57 17.62 -0.07 17.65
CA ALA A 57 17.15 -1.14 18.52
C ALA A 57 18.14 -2.29 18.70
N PHE A 58 19.08 -2.48 17.77
CA PHE A 58 20.07 -3.56 17.78
C PHE A 58 21.47 -3.08 18.18
N THR A 59 21.87 -1.88 17.75
CA THR A 59 23.18 -1.30 18.10
C THR A 59 23.19 -0.69 19.50
N SER A 60 22.03 -0.30 20.01
CA SER A 60 21.86 0.33 21.33
C SER A 60 20.70 -0.33 22.09
N PRO A 61 20.81 -1.63 22.43
CA PRO A 61 19.69 -2.41 22.99
C PRO A 61 19.16 -1.84 24.32
N ASP A 62 19.97 -1.12 25.09
CA ASP A 62 19.56 -0.45 26.33
C ASP A 62 18.52 0.67 26.10
N THR A 63 18.38 1.15 24.86
CA THR A 63 17.37 2.15 24.48
C THR A 63 16.01 1.54 24.12
N VAL A 64 15.92 0.21 24.00
CA VAL A 64 14.67 -0.48 23.67
C VAL A 64 13.76 -0.44 24.90
N PRO A 65 12.57 0.17 24.82
CA PRO A 65 11.70 0.33 25.97
C PRO A 65 11.13 -1.04 26.39
N GLU A 66 10.98 -1.25 27.70
CA GLU A 66 10.31 -2.46 28.24
C GLU A 66 8.88 -2.60 27.68
N GLY A 67 8.25 -1.46 27.35
CA GLY A 67 6.96 -1.43 26.67
C GLY A 67 6.93 -2.17 25.33
N PHE A 68 8.05 -2.32 24.63
CA PHE A 68 8.11 -3.14 23.41
C PHE A 68 7.92 -4.63 23.71
N ARG A 69 8.52 -5.14 24.79
CA ARG A 69 8.35 -6.54 25.21
C ARG A 69 6.90 -6.88 25.52
N HIS A 70 6.19 -5.92 26.12
CA HIS A 70 4.77 -6.03 26.44
C HIS A 70 3.84 -5.58 25.31
N GLY A 71 4.41 -5.04 24.23
CA GLY A 71 3.65 -4.65 23.07
C GLY A 71 2.73 -3.46 23.26
N ILE A 72 3.21 -2.47 24.01
CA ILE A 72 2.55 -1.20 24.31
C ILE A 72 3.29 0.00 23.71
N SER A 73 4.51 -0.19 23.20
CA SER A 73 5.30 0.81 22.47
C SER A 73 6.21 0.17 21.43
N GLY A 74 6.61 0.89 20.39
CA GLY A 74 7.59 0.43 19.40
C GLY A 74 9.00 0.18 19.99
N PRO A 75 9.90 -0.51 19.25
CA PRO A 75 11.24 -0.87 19.73
C PRO A 75 12.21 0.30 19.76
N THR A 76 11.97 1.37 18.99
CA THR A 76 12.80 2.58 18.97
C THR A 76 11.95 3.80 19.29
N PRO A 77 12.14 4.43 20.47
CA PRO A 77 11.48 5.68 20.82
C PRO A 77 11.72 6.78 19.78
N GLN A 78 10.76 7.70 19.61
CA GLN A 78 10.82 8.74 18.57
C GLN A 78 12.11 9.57 18.64
N ASN A 79 12.47 10.06 19.83
CA ASN A 79 13.68 10.86 20.03
C ASN A 79 14.95 10.07 19.69
N VAL A 80 15.03 8.79 20.06
CA VAL A 80 16.17 7.93 19.73
C VAL A 80 16.31 7.75 18.22
N LEU A 81 15.19 7.55 17.52
CA LEU A 81 15.17 7.47 16.06
C LEU A 81 15.66 8.78 15.43
N GLU A 82 15.11 9.92 15.86
CA GLU A 82 15.44 11.22 15.27
C GLU A 82 16.89 11.63 15.53
N ASP A 83 17.39 11.44 16.75
CA ASP A 83 18.78 11.72 17.11
C ASP A 83 19.74 10.85 16.29
N TRP A 84 19.39 9.59 16.08
CA TRP A 84 20.16 8.67 15.25
C TRP A 84 20.17 9.10 13.76
N LEU A 85 19.01 9.45 13.19
CA LEU A 85 18.91 9.95 11.82
C LEU A 85 19.66 11.27 11.62
N LYS A 86 19.56 12.21 12.57
CA LYS A 86 20.30 13.47 12.57
C LYS A 86 21.81 13.21 12.61
N THR A 87 22.25 12.24 13.42
CA THR A 87 23.66 11.83 13.50
C THR A 87 24.16 11.22 12.19
N LEU A 88 23.37 10.35 11.54
CA LEU A 88 23.70 9.81 10.23
C LEU A 88 23.81 10.91 9.16
N ALA A 89 22.84 11.82 9.10
CA ALA A 89 22.84 12.94 8.16
C ALA A 89 24.04 13.87 8.39
N ALA A 90 24.42 14.13 9.64
CA ALA A 90 25.54 15.01 9.96
C ALA A 90 26.91 14.47 9.49
N ARG A 91 27.07 13.14 9.40
CA ARG A 91 28.34 12.52 8.97
C ARG A 91 28.36 12.07 7.51
N ASN A 92 27.21 12.02 6.85
CA ASN A 92 27.08 11.62 5.45
C ASN A 92 26.60 12.79 4.60
N HIS A 93 27.49 13.33 3.76
CA HIS A 93 27.16 14.44 2.86
C HIS A 93 26.02 14.14 1.87
N TRP A 94 25.73 12.86 1.64
CA TRP A 94 24.67 12.38 0.76
C TRP A 94 23.32 12.19 1.44
N MET A 95 23.22 12.36 2.77
CA MET A 95 22.00 12.15 3.53
C MET A 95 21.52 13.47 4.15
N SER A 96 20.22 13.74 4.06
CA SER A 96 19.57 14.84 4.77
C SER A 96 18.40 14.34 5.61
N TYR A 97 18.30 14.86 6.83
CA TYR A 97 17.13 14.71 7.69
C TYR A 97 16.31 15.99 7.67
N GLN A 98 14.99 15.86 7.57
CA GLN A 98 14.03 16.96 7.56
C GLN A 98 12.83 16.60 8.43
N GLU A 99 12.26 17.63 9.06
CA GLU A 99 10.93 17.58 9.65
C GLU A 99 10.03 18.39 8.72
N PRO A 100 9.13 17.75 7.96
CA PRO A 100 8.18 18.45 7.12
C PRO A 100 7.31 19.42 7.94
N ASP A 101 6.65 20.34 7.25
CA ASP A 101 5.74 21.34 7.83
C ASP A 101 4.39 20.76 8.28
N PHE A 102 4.30 19.43 8.41
CA PHE A 102 3.13 18.70 8.87
C PHE A 102 3.51 17.66 9.93
N THR A 103 2.57 17.35 10.80
CA THR A 103 2.74 16.46 11.95
C THR A 103 1.69 15.36 11.95
N SER A 104 1.84 14.40 12.87
CA SER A 104 0.80 13.40 13.13
C SER A 104 -0.42 14.00 13.84
N GLU A 105 -1.47 13.20 13.99
CA GLU A 105 -2.71 13.59 14.69
C GLU A 105 -2.47 14.06 16.15
N GLU A 106 -1.40 13.59 16.80
CA GLU A 106 -0.98 14.05 18.13
C GLU A 106 0.15 15.09 18.12
N GLY A 107 0.50 15.62 16.96
CA GLY A 107 1.53 16.64 16.82
C GLY A 107 2.96 16.09 16.89
N ARG A 108 3.19 14.79 16.69
CA ARG A 108 4.56 14.25 16.56
C ARG A 108 5.13 14.62 15.19
N SER A 109 6.42 14.92 15.16
CA SER A 109 7.21 15.03 13.95
C SER A 109 7.14 13.76 13.12
N ILE A 110 7.07 13.93 11.81
CA ILE A 110 7.14 12.83 10.85
C ILE A 110 8.53 12.89 10.20
N PRO A 111 9.47 12.01 10.58
CA PRO A 111 10.85 12.10 10.11
C PRO A 111 10.92 11.82 8.61
N LEU A 112 11.51 12.75 7.85
CA LEU A 112 11.75 12.59 6.42
C LEU A 112 13.25 12.53 6.15
N VAL A 113 13.69 11.48 5.48
CA VAL A 113 15.08 11.29 5.06
C VAL A 113 15.16 11.37 3.54
N THR A 114 16.19 12.04 3.04
CA THR A 114 16.49 12.08 1.60
C THR A 114 17.94 11.71 1.37
N LEU A 115 18.18 10.88 0.37
CA LEU A 115 19.52 10.46 -0.04
C LEU A 115 19.78 10.88 -1.48
N SER A 116 20.87 11.60 -1.73
CA SER A 116 21.30 12.00 -3.07
C SER A 116 22.81 12.22 -3.12
N SER A 117 23.43 11.98 -4.28
CA SER A 117 24.83 12.39 -4.50
C SER A 117 24.99 13.90 -4.71
N ALA A 118 23.89 14.61 -4.99
CA ALA A 118 23.88 16.07 -5.11
C ALA A 118 23.74 16.70 -3.71
N SER A 119 24.25 17.93 -3.54
CA SER A 119 24.21 18.63 -2.24
C SER A 119 22.80 18.64 -1.65
N PRO A 120 22.63 18.53 -0.31
CA PRO A 120 21.35 18.64 0.39
C PRO A 120 20.45 19.82 -0.03
N GLN A 121 21.07 20.91 -0.50
CA GLN A 121 20.41 22.13 -0.97
C GLN A 121 19.89 22.05 -2.42
N SER A 122 20.24 20.97 -3.13
CA SER A 122 19.84 20.67 -4.51
C SER A 122 18.89 19.48 -4.63
N LEU A 123 18.38 18.99 -3.48
CA LEU A 123 17.18 18.17 -3.50
C LEU A 123 16.13 18.95 -4.30
N PRO A 124 15.41 18.30 -5.23
CA PRO A 124 14.36 18.97 -5.96
C PRO A 124 13.50 19.69 -4.94
N SER A 125 13.35 21.00 -5.11
CA SER A 125 12.34 21.73 -4.38
C SER A 125 11.09 20.87 -4.44
N ILE A 126 10.43 20.72 -3.31
CA ILE A 126 9.12 20.09 -3.22
C ILE A 126 8.15 20.74 -4.25
N ASP A 127 8.51 21.91 -4.82
CA ASP A 127 7.93 22.56 -6.01
C ASP A 127 8.46 22.11 -7.39
N LYS A 128 7.51 21.97 -8.31
CA LYS A 128 7.53 21.18 -9.57
C LYS A 128 8.12 21.84 -10.83
N SER A 129 8.86 22.95 -10.80
CA SER A 129 9.07 23.71 -12.06
C SER A 129 10.35 23.43 -12.85
N ASN A 130 11.38 22.75 -12.32
CA ASN A 130 12.67 22.64 -13.03
C ASN A 130 13.42 21.31 -12.78
N HIS A 131 12.80 20.17 -13.10
CA HIS A 131 13.57 18.93 -13.32
C HIS A 131 14.17 18.94 -14.73
N THR A 132 15.10 19.85 -14.95
CA THR A 132 16.08 19.72 -16.02
C THR A 132 17.13 18.71 -15.57
N ASP A 133 17.20 17.56 -16.26
CA ASP A 133 18.43 16.75 -16.37
C ASP A 133 18.84 15.86 -15.18
N SER A 134 17.98 14.91 -14.79
CA SER A 134 18.42 13.75 -13.99
C SER A 134 17.88 12.47 -14.59
N SER A 135 18.78 11.69 -15.20
CA SER A 135 18.55 10.29 -15.61
C SER A 135 18.49 9.33 -14.42
N LYS A 136 18.47 9.82 -13.17
CA LYS A 136 18.43 8.97 -11.99
C LYS A 136 17.02 8.49 -11.68
N LEU A 137 16.96 7.31 -11.09
CA LEU A 137 15.75 6.79 -10.48
C LEU A 137 15.35 7.62 -9.26
N ARG A 138 14.07 7.56 -8.94
CA ARG A 138 13.47 8.18 -7.77
C ARG A 138 12.81 7.07 -7.00
N VAL A 139 13.29 6.83 -5.78
CA VAL A 139 12.89 5.66 -4.99
C VAL A 139 12.23 6.16 -3.71
N TRP A 140 10.99 5.76 -3.51
CA TRP A 140 10.22 6.05 -2.30
C TRP A 140 10.24 4.82 -1.39
N LEU A 141 10.68 4.98 -0.14
CA LEU A 141 10.61 3.93 0.88
C LEU A 141 9.75 4.40 2.04
N THR A 142 8.83 3.58 2.51
CA THR A 142 8.01 3.89 3.69
C THR A 142 7.86 2.69 4.61
N GLY A 143 7.82 2.95 5.91
CA GLY A 143 7.61 1.94 6.94
C GLY A 143 6.77 2.49 8.09
N GLY A 144 6.23 1.60 8.91
CA GLY A 144 5.41 1.99 10.06
C GLY A 144 4.13 2.73 9.67
N VAL A 145 3.53 2.41 8.52
CA VAL A 145 2.16 2.83 8.16
C VAL A 145 1.20 2.32 9.24
N HIS A 146 1.32 1.03 9.56
CA HIS A 146 0.75 0.47 10.77
C HIS A 146 1.77 0.49 11.90
N GLY A 147 1.46 1.20 12.98
CA GLY A 147 2.42 1.41 14.07
C GLY A 147 2.70 0.17 14.92
N ASN A 148 1.90 -0.89 14.79
CA ASN A 148 2.12 -2.20 15.43
C ASN A 148 2.92 -3.17 14.55
N GLU A 149 3.52 -2.70 13.45
CA GLU A 149 4.31 -3.48 12.50
C GLU A 149 5.79 -2.99 12.47
N PRO A 150 6.54 -3.12 13.59
CA PRO A 150 7.90 -2.58 13.71
C PRO A 150 8.95 -3.28 12.84
N GLY A 151 8.67 -4.43 12.23
CA GLY A 151 9.64 -5.08 11.34
C GLY A 151 10.02 -4.17 10.17
N GLY A 152 9.04 -3.46 9.60
CA GLY A 152 9.23 -2.59 8.44
C GLY A 152 10.01 -1.30 8.74
N ASP A 153 9.63 -0.55 9.80
CA ASP A 153 10.36 0.68 10.14
C ASP A 153 11.81 0.38 10.54
N GLN A 154 12.05 -0.70 11.29
CA GLN A 154 13.38 -1.10 11.71
C GLN A 154 14.24 -1.66 10.58
N ALA A 155 13.66 -2.33 9.57
CA ALA A 155 14.38 -2.77 8.39
C ALA A 155 14.87 -1.58 7.55
N ILE A 156 14.06 -0.53 7.43
CA ILE A 156 14.48 0.73 6.77
C ILE A 156 15.63 1.37 7.53
N LEU A 157 15.55 1.44 8.87
CA LEU A 157 16.67 1.94 9.68
C LEU A 157 17.91 1.05 9.50
N ALA A 158 17.77 -0.27 9.43
CA ALA A 158 18.90 -1.17 9.21
C ALA A 158 19.56 -0.96 7.84
N LEU A 159 18.76 -0.70 6.79
CA LEU A 159 19.28 -0.33 5.46
C LEU A 159 20.10 0.96 5.54
N LEU A 160 19.60 2.00 6.22
CA LEU A 160 20.31 3.26 6.40
C LEU A 160 21.64 3.08 7.13
N GLY A 161 21.67 2.27 8.19
CA GLY A 161 22.91 1.94 8.90
C GLY A 161 23.90 1.16 8.04
N LYS A 162 23.41 0.29 7.15
CA LYS A 162 24.25 -0.46 6.21
C LYS A 162 24.84 0.43 5.12
N LEU A 163 24.08 1.40 4.61
CA LEU A 163 24.58 2.41 3.67
C LEU A 163 25.67 3.29 4.32
N ASP A 164 25.49 3.66 5.58
CA ASP A 164 26.50 4.39 6.36
C ASP A 164 27.79 3.57 6.58
N ALA A 165 27.65 2.29 6.91
CA ALA A 165 28.79 1.39 7.10
C ALA A 165 29.50 0.99 5.79
N ASN A 166 28.82 1.05 4.65
CA ASN A 166 29.34 0.65 3.35
C ASN A 166 29.25 1.78 2.31
N ALA A 167 30.26 2.66 2.34
CA ALA A 167 30.36 3.80 1.43
C ALA A 167 30.39 3.42 -0.06
N SER A 168 30.92 2.23 -0.42
CA SER A 168 30.94 1.77 -1.82
C SER A 168 29.54 1.43 -2.31
N PHE A 169 28.77 0.72 -1.48
CA PHE A 169 27.37 0.42 -1.81
C PHE A 169 26.53 1.70 -1.87
N ALA A 170 26.66 2.59 -0.88
CA ALA A 170 25.98 3.88 -0.88
C ALA A 170 26.29 4.69 -2.15
N SER A 171 27.58 4.82 -2.52
CA SER A 171 27.96 5.51 -3.76
C SER A 171 27.33 4.87 -5.00
N SER A 172 27.36 3.54 -5.12
CA SER A 172 26.79 2.83 -6.28
C SER A 172 25.29 3.03 -6.43
N LEU A 173 24.56 3.07 -5.30
CA LEU A 173 23.13 3.35 -5.26
C LEU A 173 22.85 4.80 -5.65
N LEU A 174 23.58 5.74 -5.05
CA LEU A 174 23.34 7.16 -5.23
C LEU A 174 23.79 7.68 -6.60
N ASP A 175 24.68 6.99 -7.30
CA ASP A 175 24.98 7.24 -8.71
C ASP A 175 23.78 6.96 -9.61
N LYS A 176 22.87 6.08 -9.18
CA LYS A 176 21.72 5.61 -9.97
C LYS A 176 20.39 6.16 -9.50
N ALA A 177 20.25 6.52 -8.23
CA ALA A 177 18.97 6.86 -7.64
C ALA A 177 19.06 7.98 -6.61
N ASP A 178 18.01 8.79 -6.53
CA ASP A 178 17.69 9.64 -5.40
C ASP A 178 16.58 8.97 -4.57
N LEU A 179 16.74 8.92 -3.25
CA LEU A 179 15.81 8.26 -2.35
C LEU A 179 15.06 9.29 -1.49
N MET A 180 13.76 9.10 -1.33
CA MET A 180 12.93 9.77 -0.33
C MET A 180 12.32 8.73 0.60
N ILE A 181 12.62 8.82 1.88
CA ILE A 181 12.40 7.78 2.86
C ILE A 181 11.57 8.35 4.01
N LEU A 182 10.42 7.73 4.23
CA LEU A 182 9.55 7.97 5.38
C LEU A 182 9.66 6.76 6.32
N PRO A 183 10.72 6.68 7.16
CA PRO A 183 10.95 5.48 7.97
C PRO A 183 9.79 5.20 8.93
N ARG A 184 9.04 6.23 9.32
CA ARG A 184 7.91 6.12 10.24
C ARG A 184 6.75 6.99 9.78
N TYR A 185 5.81 6.39 9.05
CA TYR A 185 4.59 7.04 8.59
C TYR A 185 3.66 7.40 9.76
N ASN A 186 3.41 6.48 10.69
CA ASN A 186 2.45 6.64 11.80
C ASN A 186 3.16 6.66 13.17
N PRO A 187 3.80 7.79 13.55
CA PRO A 187 4.53 7.86 14.81
C PRO A 187 3.64 7.70 16.05
N ASP A 188 2.37 8.10 15.97
CA ASP A 188 1.39 7.91 17.05
C ASP A 188 1.05 6.44 17.23
N GLY A 189 0.85 5.73 16.11
CA GLY A 189 0.64 4.30 16.07
C GLY A 189 1.81 3.55 16.69
N VAL A 190 3.05 3.93 16.33
CA VAL A 190 4.27 3.29 16.87
C VAL A 190 4.41 3.55 18.36
N ALA A 191 4.16 4.79 18.82
CA ALA A 191 4.22 5.13 20.24
C ALA A 191 3.25 4.31 21.10
N ARG A 192 2.13 3.87 20.52
CA ARG A 192 1.08 3.08 21.17
C ARG A 192 1.06 1.60 20.81
N PHE A 193 1.94 1.20 19.90
CA PHE A 193 1.92 -0.11 19.28
C PHE A 193 0.52 -0.50 18.76
N GLN A 194 -0.07 0.37 17.95
CA GLN A 194 -1.38 0.16 17.33
C GLN A 194 -1.29 0.28 15.81
N ARG A 195 -2.19 -0.41 15.12
CA ARG A 195 -2.29 -0.38 13.66
C ARG A 195 -2.72 0.99 13.13
N THR A 196 -3.65 1.62 13.82
CA THR A 196 -4.40 2.78 13.35
C THR A 196 -3.68 4.09 13.67
N LEU A 197 -4.11 5.18 13.02
CA LEU A 197 -3.82 6.55 13.47
C LEU A 197 -4.37 6.78 14.88
N ALA A 198 -3.98 7.89 15.52
CA ALA A 198 -4.38 8.20 16.90
C ALA A 198 -5.90 8.18 17.13
N ASN A 199 -6.68 8.53 16.11
CA ASN A 199 -8.14 8.57 16.14
C ASN A 199 -8.84 7.24 15.81
N GLY A 200 -8.09 6.18 15.50
CA GLY A 200 -8.62 4.84 15.20
C GLY A 200 -8.80 4.53 13.71
N ALA A 201 -8.51 5.46 12.79
CA ALA A 201 -8.57 5.18 11.35
C ALA A 201 -7.38 4.32 10.88
N ASP A 202 -7.61 3.41 9.94
CA ASP A 202 -6.52 2.66 9.27
C ASP A 202 -5.92 3.55 8.15
N PRO A 203 -4.65 4.00 8.29
CA PRO A 203 -4.05 4.89 7.30
C PRO A 203 -3.91 4.24 5.91
N ASN A 204 -3.77 2.92 5.84
CA ASN A 204 -3.69 2.19 4.57
C ASN A 204 -5.06 1.98 3.92
N ARG A 205 -6.13 2.58 4.48
CA ARG A 205 -7.47 2.68 3.88
C ARG A 205 -7.89 4.11 3.55
N ASP A 206 -7.07 5.08 3.93
CA ASP A 206 -7.38 6.51 3.79
C ASP A 206 -6.86 7.11 2.46
N HIS A 207 -6.23 6.31 1.59
CA HIS A 207 -5.69 6.78 0.30
C HIS A 207 -6.73 7.04 -0.80
N THR A 208 -7.98 6.63 -0.56
CA THR A 208 -9.14 6.98 -1.39
C THR A 208 -9.99 8.04 -0.73
N GLU A 209 -10.40 7.80 0.52
CA GLU A 209 -11.23 8.73 1.26
C GLU A 209 -10.50 10.04 1.53
N LEU A 210 -9.19 10.00 1.81
CA LEU A 210 -8.36 11.16 2.13
C LEU A 210 -9.04 12.04 3.20
N ALA A 211 -9.47 11.40 4.28
CA ALA A 211 -10.16 12.05 5.39
C ALA A 211 -9.18 12.62 6.42
N HIS A 212 -7.94 12.11 6.47
CA HIS A 212 -6.96 12.49 7.49
C HIS A 212 -5.85 13.34 6.89
N GLN A 213 -5.54 14.46 7.58
CA GLN A 213 -4.60 15.46 7.09
C GLN A 213 -3.18 14.88 6.92
N GLN A 214 -2.74 14.04 7.85
CA GLN A 214 -1.48 13.30 7.75
C GLN A 214 -1.37 12.51 6.44
N THR A 215 -2.40 11.74 6.08
CA THR A 215 -2.44 10.96 4.84
C THR A 215 -2.43 11.87 3.61
N VAL A 216 -3.19 12.97 3.65
CA VAL A 216 -3.24 13.98 2.58
C VAL A 216 -1.86 14.57 2.32
N ASP A 217 -1.13 14.96 3.36
CA ASP A 217 0.17 15.61 3.23
C ASP A 217 1.24 14.65 2.74
N ILE A 218 1.26 13.42 3.24
CA ILE A 218 2.14 12.36 2.75
C ILE A 218 1.82 12.01 1.29
N LYS A 219 0.54 11.93 0.91
CA LYS A 219 0.15 11.66 -0.48
C LYS A 219 0.59 12.77 -1.41
N ARG A 220 0.44 14.04 -1.01
CA ARG A 220 0.94 15.20 -1.76
C ARG A 220 2.46 15.15 -1.90
N LEU A 221 3.19 14.82 -0.83
CA LEU A 221 4.64 14.68 -0.85
C LEU A 221 5.09 13.61 -1.86
N GLN A 222 4.52 12.41 -1.78
CA GLN A 222 4.82 11.30 -2.69
C GLN A 222 4.51 11.66 -4.15
N ASN A 223 3.36 12.30 -4.42
CA ASN A 223 2.95 12.70 -5.76
C ASN A 223 3.82 13.81 -6.37
N ARG A 224 4.40 14.68 -5.54
CA ARG A 224 5.39 15.67 -5.97
C ARG A 224 6.74 15.02 -6.27
N PHE A 225 7.16 14.07 -5.44
CA PHE A 225 8.39 13.29 -5.67
C PHE A 225 8.30 12.43 -6.94
N ALA A 226 7.10 11.93 -7.28
CA ALA A 226 6.84 11.15 -8.51
C ALA A 226 7.80 9.96 -8.70
N PRO A 227 7.83 9.01 -7.74
CA PRO A 227 8.79 7.91 -7.75
C PRO A 227 8.70 7.04 -9.02
N HIS A 228 9.82 6.44 -9.38
CA HIS A 228 9.90 5.34 -10.34
C HIS A 228 9.72 3.99 -9.63
N VAL A 229 10.21 3.89 -8.38
CA VAL A 229 10.09 2.70 -7.52
C VAL A 229 9.51 3.16 -6.18
N GLY A 230 8.44 2.51 -5.72
CA GLY A 230 7.88 2.69 -4.39
C GLY A 230 7.96 1.36 -3.63
N ILE A 231 8.30 1.41 -2.35
CA ILE A 231 8.30 0.24 -1.46
C ILE A 231 7.65 0.64 -0.15
N ASP A 232 6.60 -0.09 0.21
CA ASP A 232 5.90 0.03 1.48
C ASP A 232 6.09 -1.23 2.33
N CYS A 233 6.74 -1.07 3.48
CA CYS A 233 7.17 -2.15 4.37
C CYS A 233 6.14 -2.41 5.48
N HIS A 234 5.44 -3.53 5.35
CA HIS A 234 4.42 -4.01 6.29
C HIS A 234 4.80 -5.32 6.98
N GLU A 235 4.05 -5.71 8.02
CA GLU A 235 4.06 -7.05 8.60
C GLU A 235 2.68 -7.73 8.47
N TYR A 236 2.62 -9.07 8.47
CA TYR A 236 1.35 -9.81 8.48
C TYR A 236 1.16 -10.64 9.74
N TYR A 237 -0.09 -11.01 10.00
CA TYR A 237 -0.47 -11.74 11.20
C TYR A 237 -0.18 -13.26 11.13
N ALA A 238 1.08 -13.66 11.30
CA ALA A 238 1.54 -15.06 11.30
C ALA A 238 0.85 -15.99 12.32
N ASN A 239 0.52 -15.51 13.52
CA ASN A 239 -0.12 -16.30 14.58
C ASN A 239 -1.64 -16.50 14.40
N ARG A 240 -2.24 -15.99 13.30
CA ARG A 240 -3.65 -16.26 13.01
C ARG A 240 -3.81 -17.74 12.68
N ARG A 241 -4.73 -18.39 13.37
CA ARG A 241 -5.09 -19.81 13.17
C ARG A 241 -6.02 -19.98 11.97
N HIS A 242 -5.77 -21.00 11.15
CA HIS A 242 -6.46 -21.32 9.90
C HIS A 242 -7.05 -22.72 9.93
N GLY A 243 -8.00 -22.96 9.04
CA GLY A 243 -8.66 -24.24 8.86
C GLY A 243 -9.81 -24.45 9.83
N ARG A 244 -10.64 -25.46 9.55
CA ARG A 244 -11.85 -25.78 10.32
C ARG A 244 -11.59 -25.97 11.82
N HIS A 245 -10.42 -26.48 12.17
CA HIS A 245 -10.02 -26.77 13.54
C HIS A 245 -9.14 -25.68 14.16
N ALA A 246 -8.87 -24.58 13.43
CA ALA A 246 -8.00 -23.50 13.87
C ALA A 246 -6.63 -23.99 14.35
N ASP A 247 -6.08 -24.98 13.65
CA ASP A 247 -4.85 -25.70 13.99
C ASP A 247 -3.67 -25.33 13.10
N LEU A 248 -3.87 -24.52 12.05
CA LEU A 248 -2.82 -24.18 11.09
C LEU A 248 -2.35 -22.71 11.23
N LEU A 249 -1.04 -22.49 11.22
CA LEU A 249 -0.41 -21.15 11.25
C LEU A 249 0.39 -20.94 9.95
N PHE A 250 0.48 -19.71 9.46
CA PHE A 250 1.33 -19.46 8.29
C PHE A 250 2.79 -19.77 8.60
N ALA A 251 3.45 -20.48 7.68
CA ALA A 251 4.85 -20.87 7.84
C ALA A 251 5.84 -19.86 7.25
N GLN A 252 5.36 -18.93 6.42
CA GLN A 252 6.20 -18.04 5.64
C GLN A 252 7.02 -17.11 6.56
N ASP A 253 8.23 -16.76 6.09
CA ASP A 253 9.04 -15.65 6.55
C ASP A 253 8.77 -14.38 5.80
N ALA A 254 8.36 -14.42 4.54
CA ALA A 254 7.89 -13.24 3.84
C ALA A 254 6.66 -13.51 2.98
N MET A 255 5.82 -12.50 2.84
CA MET A 255 4.64 -12.54 1.99
C MET A 255 4.65 -11.32 1.08
N ILE A 256 5.15 -11.47 -0.14
CA ILE A 256 5.49 -10.34 -1.01
C ILE A 256 4.33 -10.06 -1.98
N SER A 257 4.08 -8.79 -2.26
CA SER A 257 3.14 -8.37 -3.30
C SER A 257 3.79 -7.38 -4.25
N SER A 258 3.21 -7.23 -5.44
CA SER A 258 3.54 -6.14 -6.36
C SER A 258 2.25 -5.45 -6.77
N MET A 259 2.32 -4.26 -7.36
CA MET A 259 1.14 -3.60 -7.90
C MET A 259 0.46 -4.48 -8.97
N LYS A 260 -0.84 -4.77 -8.82
CA LYS A 260 -1.62 -5.63 -9.73
C LYS A 260 -2.69 -4.90 -10.53
N ASN A 261 -3.05 -3.66 -10.16
CA ASN A 261 -4.14 -2.93 -10.79
C ASN A 261 -4.00 -2.86 -12.32
N LEU A 262 -5.04 -3.28 -13.05
CA LEU A 262 -4.98 -3.41 -14.50
C LEU A 262 -4.87 -2.07 -15.26
N ASN A 263 -5.24 -0.96 -14.62
CA ASN A 263 -5.01 0.39 -15.16
C ASN A 263 -3.55 0.87 -14.98
N VAL A 264 -2.69 0.10 -14.32
CA VAL A 264 -1.23 0.28 -14.37
C VAL A 264 -0.67 -0.43 -15.60
N HIS A 265 0.20 0.28 -16.32
CA HIS A 265 0.75 -0.19 -17.58
C HIS A 265 1.36 -1.60 -17.45
N ARG A 266 1.06 -2.48 -18.42
CA ARG A 266 1.45 -3.90 -18.39
C ARG A 266 2.95 -4.13 -18.21
N THR A 267 3.79 -3.26 -18.78
CA THR A 267 5.26 -3.37 -18.67
C THR A 267 5.75 -3.03 -17.27
N ILE A 268 5.13 -2.05 -16.59
CA ILE A 268 5.44 -1.72 -15.19
C ILE A 268 5.04 -2.90 -14.29
N ARG A 269 3.84 -3.46 -14.48
CA ARG A 269 3.39 -4.63 -13.70
C ARG A 269 4.31 -5.84 -13.89
N ALA A 270 4.70 -6.12 -15.14
CA ALA A 270 5.64 -7.20 -15.44
C ALA A 270 7.02 -6.96 -14.82
N LEU A 271 7.54 -5.73 -14.88
CA LEU A 271 8.78 -5.33 -14.24
C LEU A 271 8.71 -5.52 -12.72
N SER A 272 7.65 -5.05 -12.05
CA SER A 272 7.48 -5.23 -10.60
C SER A 272 7.48 -6.70 -10.19
N GLN A 273 6.80 -7.57 -10.93
CA GLN A 273 6.78 -9.00 -10.63
C GLN A 273 8.15 -9.66 -10.89
N THR A 274 8.71 -9.48 -12.08
CA THR A 274 9.87 -10.27 -12.52
C THR A 274 11.20 -9.72 -12.02
N LEU A 275 11.35 -8.40 -11.96
CA LEU A 275 12.61 -7.79 -11.51
C LEU A 275 12.68 -7.73 -9.99
N PHE A 276 11.57 -7.42 -9.30
CA PHE A 276 11.59 -7.24 -7.85
C PHE A 276 11.13 -8.49 -7.10
N VAL A 277 9.89 -8.94 -7.30
CA VAL A 277 9.33 -10.05 -6.49
C VAL A 277 10.12 -11.35 -6.68
N ASP A 278 10.41 -11.74 -7.92
CA ASP A 278 11.13 -13.01 -8.17
C ASP A 278 12.57 -12.97 -7.60
N ARG A 279 13.26 -11.82 -7.70
CA ARG A 279 14.60 -11.64 -7.11
C ARG A 279 14.58 -11.67 -5.59
N MET A 280 13.62 -10.97 -4.99
CA MET A 280 13.38 -10.98 -3.55
C MET A 280 13.14 -12.40 -3.05
N GLY A 281 12.27 -13.15 -3.73
CA GLY A 281 12.02 -14.56 -3.44
C GLY A 281 13.28 -15.40 -3.50
N ALA A 282 14.07 -15.29 -4.57
CA ALA A 282 15.34 -15.99 -4.69
C ALA A 282 16.35 -15.63 -3.58
N ALA A 283 16.38 -14.37 -3.14
CA ALA A 283 17.25 -13.91 -2.05
C ALA A 283 16.84 -14.47 -0.68
N LEU A 284 15.54 -14.71 -0.48
CA LEU A 284 15.00 -15.39 0.71
C LEU A 284 15.28 -16.89 0.67
N ASP A 285 15.06 -17.54 -0.47
CA ASP A 285 15.36 -18.97 -0.67
C ASP A 285 16.85 -19.26 -0.42
N ALA A 286 17.74 -18.40 -0.91
CA ALA A 286 19.19 -18.51 -0.68
C ALA A 286 19.59 -18.44 0.81
N ARG A 287 18.71 -17.88 1.67
CA ARG A 287 18.89 -17.77 3.12
C ARG A 287 18.05 -18.79 3.90
N GLY A 288 17.37 -19.71 3.21
CA GLY A 288 16.47 -20.68 3.84
C GLY A 288 15.26 -20.03 4.52
N LEU A 289 14.83 -18.87 4.02
CA LEU A 289 13.66 -18.14 4.51
C LEU A 289 12.46 -18.48 3.65
N ARG A 290 11.38 -18.98 4.26
CA ARG A 290 10.18 -19.39 3.53
C ARG A 290 9.48 -18.14 3.01
N TRP A 291 8.92 -18.17 1.81
CA TRP A 291 8.17 -17.02 1.32
C TRP A 291 7.01 -17.44 0.43
N GLY A 292 6.15 -16.49 0.09
CA GLY A 292 5.05 -16.69 -0.85
C GLY A 292 4.40 -15.38 -1.25
N PRO A 293 3.36 -15.42 -2.10
CA PRO A 293 2.57 -14.24 -2.39
C PRO A 293 1.83 -13.77 -1.14
N TYR A 294 1.65 -12.46 -1.00
CA TYR A 294 0.80 -11.92 0.06
C TYR A 294 -0.66 -12.35 -0.15
N VAL A 295 -1.23 -12.96 0.90
CA VAL A 295 -2.60 -13.45 0.89
C VAL A 295 -3.43 -12.91 2.03
N THR A 296 -4.68 -12.61 1.74
CA THR A 296 -5.74 -12.45 2.73
C THR A 296 -6.58 -13.71 2.77
N ARG A 297 -7.40 -13.83 3.82
CA ARG A 297 -8.25 -15.00 4.05
C ARG A 297 -9.69 -14.53 4.24
N PRO A 298 -10.61 -14.72 3.29
CA PRO A 298 -11.97 -14.23 3.45
C PRO A 298 -12.67 -14.88 4.65
N ASN A 299 -12.43 -16.18 4.88
CA ASN A 299 -12.98 -16.93 6.01
C ASN A 299 -11.87 -17.78 6.67
N ALA A 300 -11.66 -17.61 7.97
CA ALA A 300 -10.60 -18.31 8.72
C ALA A 300 -10.83 -19.84 8.83
N SER A 301 -12.08 -20.28 8.72
CA SER A 301 -12.46 -21.70 8.83
C SER A 301 -12.38 -22.46 7.50
N GLU A 302 -12.32 -21.72 6.39
CA GLU A 302 -12.22 -22.29 5.05
C GLU A 302 -10.76 -22.28 4.59
N MET A 303 -10.40 -23.27 3.76
CA MET A 303 -9.09 -23.31 3.12
C MET A 303 -9.11 -22.49 1.83
N VAL A 304 -9.43 -21.20 1.96
CA VAL A 304 -9.46 -20.24 0.85
C VAL A 304 -8.47 -19.12 1.15
N LEU A 305 -7.54 -18.88 0.22
CA LEU A 305 -6.55 -17.81 0.28
C LEU A 305 -6.69 -16.93 -0.96
N LEU A 306 -6.69 -15.61 -0.78
CA LEU A 306 -6.81 -14.65 -1.87
C LEU A 306 -5.54 -13.81 -1.92
N GLU A 307 -4.82 -13.87 -3.05
CA GLU A 307 -3.68 -12.99 -3.31
C GLU A 307 -4.11 -11.51 -3.26
N MET A 308 -3.20 -10.62 -2.86
CA MET A 308 -3.50 -9.19 -2.81
C MET A 308 -4.16 -8.68 -4.10
N GLY A 309 -5.15 -7.82 -3.92
CA GLY A 309 -5.95 -7.28 -5.00
C GLY A 309 -5.30 -6.15 -5.79
N THR A 310 -6.16 -5.50 -6.57
CA THR A 310 -5.88 -4.39 -7.48
C THR A 310 -6.28 -3.04 -6.90
N ASP A 311 -6.50 -2.98 -5.58
CA ASP A 311 -6.90 -1.76 -4.91
C ASP A 311 -5.92 -0.60 -5.16
N THR A 312 -6.42 0.63 -5.01
CA THR A 312 -5.71 1.90 -5.23
C THR A 312 -4.69 2.23 -4.15
N LYS A 313 -4.40 1.26 -3.27
CA LYS A 313 -3.36 1.39 -2.25
C LYS A 313 -2.02 1.61 -2.97
N MET A 314 -1.10 2.26 -2.27
CA MET A 314 0.11 2.81 -2.88
C MET A 314 0.96 1.75 -3.63
N ASP A 315 1.72 2.25 -4.60
CA ASP A 315 2.58 1.50 -5.52
C ASP A 315 3.54 0.50 -4.81
N THR A 316 3.55 -0.75 -5.31
CA THR A 316 4.40 -1.91 -4.90
C THR A 316 4.57 -2.12 -3.38
N HIS A 317 3.73 -2.99 -2.83
CA HIS A 317 3.80 -3.41 -1.43
C HIS A 317 4.83 -4.52 -1.19
N VAL A 318 5.96 -4.18 -0.58
CA VAL A 318 6.82 -5.21 0.01
C VAL A 318 6.29 -5.50 1.40
N ALA A 319 5.28 -6.36 1.49
CA ALA A 319 4.87 -6.92 2.77
C ALA A 319 5.99 -7.85 3.27
N LEU A 320 6.70 -7.39 4.30
CA LEU A 320 7.71 -8.17 4.98
C LEU A 320 6.95 -9.12 5.89
N GLY A 321 7.00 -10.42 5.62
CA GLY A 321 6.74 -11.35 6.71
C GLY A 321 7.83 -11.09 7.75
N GLN A 322 7.44 -10.85 8.97
CA GLN A 322 6.93 -11.81 9.91
C GLN A 322 6.08 -11.03 10.92
N GLY A 323 5.36 -11.68 11.84
CA GLY A 323 4.92 -11.00 13.07
C GLY A 323 3.42 -10.82 13.26
N GLY A 324 2.69 -11.92 13.19
CA GLY A 324 1.47 -12.02 13.98
C GLY A 324 1.84 -12.06 15.44
N HIS A 325 1.78 -10.91 16.10
CA HIS A 325 1.29 -10.71 17.47
C HIS A 325 1.53 -11.86 18.48
N ALA A 326 2.75 -12.41 18.56
CA ALA A 326 3.11 -13.42 19.56
C ALA A 326 4.57 -13.22 19.97
N PRO A 327 4.87 -12.93 21.25
CA PRO A 327 4.89 -11.55 21.74
C PRO A 327 5.73 -10.63 20.82
N ARG A 328 5.58 -9.33 21.01
CA ARG A 328 6.02 -8.36 20.00
C ARG A 328 7.55 -8.32 19.78
N GLU A 329 8.32 -8.80 20.76
CA GLU A 329 9.77 -9.03 20.69
C GLU A 329 10.22 -10.37 20.07
N GLN A 330 9.39 -11.42 20.07
CA GLN A 330 9.86 -12.76 19.66
C GLN A 330 10.07 -12.80 18.15
N HIS A 331 11.18 -13.40 17.74
CA HIS A 331 11.65 -13.41 16.36
C HIS A 331 11.97 -12.01 15.81
N PHE A 332 11.96 -10.93 16.62
CA PHE A 332 12.15 -9.56 16.13
C PHE A 332 13.42 -9.39 15.29
N ARG A 333 14.55 -9.99 15.72
CA ARG A 333 15.78 -10.03 14.92
C ARG A 333 15.54 -10.63 13.54
N ARG A 334 14.97 -11.84 13.48
CA ARG A 334 14.63 -12.51 12.21
C ARG A 334 13.70 -11.66 11.35
N ARG A 335 12.69 -11.00 11.91
CA ARG A 335 11.75 -10.14 11.13
C ARG A 335 12.47 -8.96 10.49
N VAL A 336 13.31 -8.26 11.26
CA VAL A 336 14.09 -7.13 10.77
C VAL A 336 15.14 -7.57 9.76
N ALA A 337 15.81 -8.71 9.98
CA ALA A 337 16.75 -9.28 9.03
C ALA A 337 16.08 -9.68 7.70
N THR A 338 14.93 -10.37 7.74
CA THR A 338 14.13 -10.67 6.53
C THR A 338 13.75 -9.37 5.80
N GLY A 339 13.35 -8.35 6.56
CA GLY A 339 13.10 -7.00 6.05
C GLY A 339 14.27 -6.38 5.30
N LEU A 340 15.43 -6.43 5.94
CA LEU A 340 16.67 -5.91 5.40
C LEU A 340 17.06 -6.64 4.10
N VAL A 341 16.98 -7.97 4.06
CA VAL A 341 17.25 -8.77 2.86
C VAL A 341 16.42 -8.31 1.67
N LEU A 342 15.12 -8.08 1.89
CA LEU A 342 14.21 -7.66 0.83
C LEU A 342 14.51 -6.24 0.34
N LEU A 343 14.78 -5.31 1.25
CA LEU A 343 15.17 -3.94 0.91
C LEU A 343 16.50 -3.89 0.18
N GLU A 344 17.51 -4.64 0.63
CA GLU A 344 18.82 -4.71 -0.04
C GLU A 344 18.69 -5.27 -1.45
N THR A 345 17.96 -6.38 -1.60
CA THR A 345 17.73 -6.99 -2.92
C THR A 345 17.05 -6.00 -3.87
N ALA A 346 16.13 -5.18 -3.36
CA ALA A 346 15.50 -4.12 -4.16
C ALA A 346 16.48 -3.02 -4.56
N MET A 347 17.35 -2.58 -3.63
CA MET A 347 18.35 -1.54 -3.91
C MET A 347 19.43 -2.05 -4.88
N GLU A 348 19.83 -3.31 -4.77
CA GLU A 348 20.71 -3.98 -5.74
C GLU A 348 20.07 -4.03 -7.13
N ALA A 349 18.78 -4.38 -7.22
CA ALA A 349 18.05 -4.33 -8.49
C ALA A 349 17.99 -2.91 -9.08
N VAL A 350 17.81 -1.88 -8.23
CA VAL A 350 17.87 -0.47 -8.64
C VAL A 350 19.25 -0.11 -9.20
N VAL A 351 20.34 -0.53 -8.55
CA VAL A 351 21.72 -0.29 -9.01
C VAL A 351 21.98 -0.95 -10.36
N GLU A 352 21.65 -2.24 -10.48
CA GLU A 352 21.95 -3.06 -11.65
C GLU A 352 21.10 -2.70 -12.88
N HIS A 353 19.83 -2.32 -12.68
CA HIS A 353 18.84 -2.18 -13.76
C HIS A 353 18.32 -0.75 -13.91
N ALA A 354 19.06 0.25 -13.43
CA ALA A 354 18.60 1.64 -13.36
C ALA A 354 17.99 2.16 -14.67
N GLY A 355 18.71 1.98 -15.79
CA GLY A 355 18.26 2.43 -17.11
C GLY A 355 17.00 1.70 -17.58
N VAL A 356 16.96 0.37 -17.42
CA VAL A 356 15.78 -0.43 -17.79
C VAL A 356 14.55 -0.01 -17.00
N ILE A 357 14.68 0.23 -15.69
CA ILE A 357 13.57 0.70 -14.85
C ILE A 357 13.11 2.08 -15.31
N TYR A 358 14.04 3.02 -15.50
CA TYR A 358 13.72 4.39 -15.92
C TYR A 358 12.98 4.40 -17.26
N ASP A 359 13.58 3.77 -18.28
CA ASP A 359 13.04 3.73 -19.64
C ASP A 359 11.67 3.03 -19.68
N THR A 360 11.52 1.93 -18.92
CA THR A 360 10.24 1.21 -18.86
C THR A 360 9.15 2.07 -18.26
N VAL A 361 9.43 2.78 -17.16
CA VAL A 361 8.43 3.62 -16.46
C VAL A 361 8.09 4.85 -17.29
N GLU A 362 9.07 5.56 -17.84
CA GLU A 362 8.82 6.79 -18.61
C GLU A 362 8.16 6.49 -19.97
N ALA A 363 8.57 5.42 -20.67
CA ALA A 363 7.89 5.00 -21.90
C ALA A 363 6.45 4.55 -21.62
N ALA A 364 6.22 3.79 -20.54
CA ALA A 364 4.88 3.40 -20.13
C ALA A 364 3.99 4.60 -19.78
N ARG A 365 4.53 5.63 -19.12
CA ARG A 365 3.81 6.89 -18.83
C ARG A 365 3.40 7.60 -20.13
N ALA A 366 4.31 7.70 -21.10
CA ALA A 366 4.03 8.31 -22.40
C ALA A 366 2.97 7.51 -23.20
N GLU A 367 3.12 6.18 -23.29
CA GLU A 367 2.14 5.29 -23.94
C GLU A 367 0.77 5.39 -23.28
N PHE A 368 0.72 5.43 -21.94
CA PHE A 368 -0.52 5.50 -21.19
C PHE A 368 -1.30 6.81 -21.40
N ILE A 369 -0.61 7.95 -21.56
CA ILE A 369 -1.25 9.25 -21.85
C ILE A 369 -1.96 9.22 -23.21
N GLU A 370 -1.31 8.65 -24.22
CA GLU A 370 -1.82 8.59 -25.60
C GLU A 370 -2.77 7.40 -25.85
N SER A 371 -2.77 6.39 -24.96
CA SER A 371 -3.56 5.16 -25.14
C SER A 371 -5.06 5.43 -25.28
N ARG A 372 -5.72 4.64 -26.13
CA ARG A 372 -7.18 4.61 -26.31
C ARG A 372 -7.79 3.29 -25.86
N GLU A 373 -6.99 2.43 -25.23
CA GLU A 373 -7.45 1.15 -24.71
C GLU A 373 -8.57 1.37 -23.69
N ASP A 374 -9.43 0.36 -23.57
CA ASP A 374 -10.49 0.34 -22.57
C ASP A 374 -9.89 0.41 -21.16
N ILE A 375 -10.56 1.13 -20.28
CA ILE A 375 -10.26 1.15 -18.84
C ILE A 375 -10.82 -0.10 -18.19
N VAL A 376 -10.17 -0.56 -17.13
CA VAL A 376 -10.69 -1.62 -16.28
C VAL A 376 -11.39 -0.98 -15.08
N VAL A 377 -12.66 -1.33 -14.88
CA VAL A 377 -13.50 -0.82 -13.79
C VAL A 377 -13.46 -1.76 -12.60
N THR A 378 -13.67 -3.06 -12.86
CA THR A 378 -13.54 -4.12 -11.86
C THR A 378 -12.73 -5.28 -12.41
N ASP A 379 -12.20 -6.09 -11.50
CA ASP A 379 -11.40 -7.26 -11.81
C ASP A 379 -11.62 -8.36 -10.77
N CYS A 380 -11.11 -9.55 -11.07
CA CYS A 380 -11.44 -10.76 -10.31
C CYS A 380 -10.21 -11.66 -10.14
N HIS A 381 -10.25 -12.48 -9.08
CA HIS A 381 -9.25 -13.54 -8.88
C HIS A 381 -9.51 -14.72 -9.82
N ARG A 382 -8.42 -15.34 -10.30
CA ARG A 382 -8.47 -16.66 -10.91
C ARG A 382 -8.33 -17.73 -9.83
N MET A 383 -9.45 -18.40 -9.52
CA MET A 383 -9.48 -19.49 -8.56
C MET A 383 -8.79 -20.74 -9.10
N MET A 384 -7.94 -21.36 -8.27
CA MET A 384 -7.24 -22.61 -8.57
C MET A 384 -6.98 -23.42 -7.29
N GLU A 385 -6.68 -24.71 -7.45
CA GLU A 385 -6.13 -25.52 -6.36
C GLU A 385 -4.62 -25.26 -6.23
N ALA A 386 -4.17 -25.02 -5.01
CA ALA A 386 -2.76 -24.88 -4.68
C ALA A 386 -2.46 -25.58 -3.35
N ASN A 387 -1.21 -25.97 -3.14
CA ASN A 387 -0.75 -26.39 -1.81
C ASN A 387 -0.11 -25.18 -1.12
N TRP A 388 -0.48 -24.96 0.14
CA TRP A 388 0.09 -23.88 0.94
C TRP A 388 0.76 -24.45 2.19
N THR A 389 1.97 -23.97 2.46
CA THR A 389 2.75 -24.43 3.61
C THR A 389 2.29 -23.74 4.89
N PHE A 390 1.92 -24.54 5.88
CA PHE A 390 1.52 -24.14 7.22
C PHE A 390 2.38 -24.81 8.28
N ILE A 391 2.30 -24.30 9.51
CA ILE A 391 2.77 -24.96 10.73
C ILE A 391 1.54 -25.51 11.45
N ASP A 392 1.56 -26.81 11.76
CA ASP A 392 0.59 -27.41 12.67
C ASP A 392 0.84 -26.89 14.09
N SER A 393 -0.15 -26.22 14.66
CA SER A 393 -0.01 -25.51 15.94
C SER A 393 0.17 -26.43 17.14
N ALA A 394 -0.23 -27.71 17.04
CA ALA A 394 -0.12 -28.67 18.13
C ALA A 394 1.28 -29.29 18.19
N SER A 395 1.82 -29.69 17.05
CA SER A 395 3.11 -30.38 16.93
C SER A 395 4.27 -29.45 16.59
N GLY A 396 4.01 -28.33 15.93
CA GLY A 396 5.03 -27.45 15.35
C GLY A 396 5.58 -27.96 14.01
N GLY A 397 5.02 -29.05 13.47
CA GLY A 397 5.43 -29.62 12.20
C GLY A 397 5.01 -28.75 11.02
N ILE A 398 5.89 -28.66 10.02
CA ILE A 398 5.57 -28.04 8.73
C ILE A 398 4.75 -29.00 7.89
N THR A 399 3.66 -28.53 7.31
CA THR A 399 2.76 -29.32 6.48
C THR A 399 2.22 -28.52 5.30
N ASP A 400 2.09 -29.15 4.15
CA ASP A 400 1.45 -28.56 2.97
C ASP A 400 -0.02 -28.96 2.94
N VAL A 401 -0.90 -27.96 2.88
CA VAL A 401 -2.35 -28.16 2.89
C VAL A 401 -2.95 -27.65 1.59
N PRO A 402 -3.81 -28.44 0.91
CA PRO A 402 -4.56 -27.97 -0.24
C PRO A 402 -5.47 -26.80 0.12
N VAL A 403 -5.42 -25.75 -0.68
CA VAL A 403 -6.26 -24.55 -0.58
C VAL A 403 -6.90 -24.24 -1.92
N GLN A 404 -8.05 -23.59 -1.88
CA GLN A 404 -8.58 -22.82 -3.00
C GLN A 404 -7.87 -21.46 -3.00
N PHE A 405 -6.98 -21.26 -3.96
CA PHE A 405 -6.18 -20.06 -4.11
C PHE A 405 -6.77 -19.15 -5.20
N GLY A 406 -7.18 -17.94 -4.81
CA GLY A 406 -7.54 -16.87 -5.73
C GLY A 406 -6.30 -16.08 -6.11
N SER A 407 -5.72 -16.36 -7.28
CA SER A 407 -4.53 -15.63 -7.75
C SER A 407 -4.92 -14.35 -8.49
N SER A 408 -4.15 -13.29 -8.25
CA SER A 408 -4.15 -12.02 -8.99
C SER A 408 -2.91 -11.89 -9.90
N THR A 409 -2.20 -13.00 -10.14
CA THR A 409 -1.01 -13.08 -10.99
C THR A 409 -1.17 -14.11 -12.12
N PRO A 410 -1.65 -13.72 -13.32
CA PRO A 410 -2.21 -12.40 -13.66
C PRO A 410 -3.67 -12.27 -13.19
N VAL A 411 -4.06 -11.05 -12.86
CA VAL A 411 -5.44 -10.66 -12.57
C VAL A 411 -6.24 -10.57 -13.88
N VAL A 412 -7.55 -10.84 -13.79
CA VAL A 412 -8.47 -10.87 -14.93
C VAL A 412 -9.44 -9.69 -14.86
N PRO A 413 -9.60 -8.89 -15.93
CA PRO A 413 -10.62 -7.84 -15.95
C PRO A 413 -12.02 -8.47 -15.94
N GLU A 414 -12.93 -7.91 -15.14
CA GLU A 414 -14.31 -8.35 -15.04
C GLU A 414 -15.24 -7.36 -15.76
N ILE A 415 -15.13 -6.07 -15.44
CA ILE A 415 -15.83 -4.99 -16.15
C ILE A 415 -14.80 -4.08 -16.80
N THR A 416 -14.91 -3.87 -18.10
CA THR A 416 -14.16 -2.86 -18.85
C THR A 416 -15.09 -1.84 -19.47
N ARG A 417 -14.57 -0.63 -19.70
CA ARG A 417 -15.29 0.45 -20.39
C ARG A 417 -14.38 1.13 -21.38
N ARG A 418 -14.94 1.66 -22.47
CA ARG A 418 -14.19 2.52 -23.37
C ARG A 418 -13.63 3.72 -22.60
N ARG A 419 -12.35 4.04 -22.77
CA ARG A 419 -11.75 5.24 -22.16
C ARG A 419 -12.48 6.50 -22.66
N PRO A 420 -13.04 7.33 -21.76
CA PRO A 420 -13.61 8.61 -22.16
C PRO A 420 -12.50 9.61 -22.51
N GLU A 421 -12.79 10.66 -23.26
CA GLU A 421 -11.84 11.79 -23.43
C GLU A 421 -11.73 12.61 -22.14
N ALA A 422 -12.83 12.73 -21.39
CA ALA A 422 -12.85 13.36 -20.08
C ALA A 422 -13.96 12.83 -19.17
N TYR A 423 -13.79 12.98 -17.86
CA TYR A 423 -14.90 13.00 -16.92
C TYR A 423 -15.33 14.43 -16.66
N ILE A 424 -16.62 14.66 -16.45
CA ILE A 424 -17.17 15.99 -16.12
C ILE A 424 -18.24 15.86 -15.03
N PHE A 425 -18.23 16.78 -14.07
CA PHE A 425 -19.17 16.80 -12.94
C PHE A 425 -19.41 18.22 -12.40
N GLY A 426 -20.50 18.39 -11.66
CA GLY A 426 -20.98 19.70 -11.20
C GLY A 426 -20.12 20.37 -10.11
N PRO A 427 -20.26 21.72 -9.95
CA PRO A 427 -19.52 22.50 -8.95
C PRO A 427 -19.78 22.09 -7.50
N GLU A 428 -20.93 21.47 -7.22
CA GLU A 428 -21.31 20.96 -5.90
C GLU A 428 -20.36 19.86 -5.38
N TRP A 429 -19.59 19.22 -6.27
CA TRP A 429 -18.61 18.19 -5.94
C TRP A 429 -17.17 18.72 -5.86
N ALA A 430 -16.98 19.96 -5.39
CA ALA A 430 -15.66 20.56 -5.23
C ALA A 430 -14.71 19.76 -4.31
N SER A 431 -15.24 19.07 -3.30
CA SER A 431 -14.46 18.19 -2.42
C SER A 431 -13.88 16.98 -3.16
N VAL A 432 -14.63 16.43 -4.14
CA VAL A 432 -14.20 15.33 -5.00
C VAL A 432 -13.10 15.78 -5.95
N ALA A 433 -13.25 16.97 -6.55
CA ALA A 433 -12.20 17.58 -7.36
C ALA A 433 -10.90 17.79 -6.55
N GLU A 434 -10.98 18.25 -5.31
CA GLU A 434 -9.80 18.41 -4.45
C GLU A 434 -9.15 17.07 -4.10
N LYS A 435 -9.92 16.03 -3.78
CA LYS A 435 -9.38 14.68 -3.50
C LYS A 435 -8.66 14.10 -4.72
N LEU A 436 -9.18 14.31 -5.93
CA LEU A 436 -8.49 13.95 -7.17
C LEU A 436 -7.17 14.72 -7.33
N ARG A 437 -7.15 16.03 -7.05
CA ARG A 437 -5.92 16.85 -7.07
C ARG A 437 -4.88 16.36 -6.05
N ILE A 438 -5.31 16.03 -4.84
CA ILE A 438 -4.46 15.41 -3.80
C ILE A 438 -3.87 14.09 -4.31
N ALA A 439 -4.68 13.26 -4.98
CA ALA A 439 -4.26 12.02 -5.62
C ALA A 439 -3.36 12.23 -6.85
N GLY A 440 -3.10 13.49 -7.25
CA GLY A 440 -2.17 13.88 -8.32
C GLY A 440 -2.84 14.07 -9.68
N VAL A 441 -4.15 13.90 -9.77
CA VAL A 441 -4.93 14.11 -11.00
C VAL A 441 -5.07 15.60 -11.27
N GLN A 442 -4.80 16.00 -12.51
CA GLN A 442 -5.11 17.34 -13.01
C GLN A 442 -6.62 17.45 -13.22
N VAL A 443 -7.22 18.45 -12.58
CA VAL A 443 -8.66 18.72 -12.62
C VAL A 443 -8.87 20.20 -12.97
N ASP A 444 -9.41 20.45 -14.15
CA ASP A 444 -9.72 21.78 -14.64
C ASP A 444 -11.06 22.27 -14.11
N THR A 445 -11.16 23.55 -13.80
CA THR A 445 -12.41 24.21 -13.45
C THR A 445 -12.96 24.92 -14.69
N LEU A 446 -14.21 24.62 -15.04
CA LEU A 446 -14.88 25.19 -16.21
C LEU A 446 -15.10 26.70 -16.02
N THR A 447 -14.56 27.51 -16.93
CA THR A 447 -14.76 28.97 -16.93
C THR A 447 -16.06 29.40 -17.60
N ALA A 448 -16.69 28.50 -18.36
CA ALA A 448 -17.97 28.67 -19.04
C ALA A 448 -18.79 27.38 -18.93
N PRO A 449 -20.13 27.43 -19.08
CA PRO A 449 -20.93 26.21 -19.06
C PRO A 449 -20.52 25.22 -20.16
N PHE A 450 -20.51 23.94 -19.82
CA PHE A 450 -20.43 22.85 -20.78
C PHE A 450 -21.84 22.43 -21.18
N GLN A 451 -22.04 22.17 -22.47
CA GLN A 451 -23.24 21.52 -22.99
C GLN A 451 -22.82 20.51 -24.05
N GLY A 452 -23.32 19.28 -23.96
CA GLY A 452 -23.08 18.25 -24.96
C GLY A 452 -23.56 16.88 -24.52
N GLU A 453 -23.56 15.95 -25.49
CA GLU A 453 -23.84 14.55 -25.26
C GLU A 453 -22.73 13.90 -24.41
N VAL A 454 -23.16 13.14 -23.40
CA VAL A 454 -22.30 12.39 -22.49
C VAL A 454 -22.85 10.99 -22.28
N GLU A 455 -22.00 10.08 -21.81
CA GLU A 455 -22.41 8.84 -21.17
C GLU A 455 -22.65 9.12 -19.67
N ALA A 456 -23.88 8.91 -19.22
CA ALA A 456 -24.30 8.95 -17.82
C ALA A 456 -24.47 7.53 -17.29
N ILE A 457 -24.16 7.34 -16.01
CA ILE A 457 -24.27 6.02 -15.36
C ILE A 457 -25.52 6.01 -14.47
N HIS A 458 -26.46 5.13 -14.77
CA HIS A 458 -27.67 4.93 -13.97
C HIS A 458 -27.49 3.76 -13.01
N LEU A 459 -27.96 3.90 -11.77
CA LEU A 459 -27.78 2.92 -10.71
C LEU A 459 -29.07 2.10 -10.55
N HIS A 460 -29.07 0.80 -10.85
CA HIS A 460 -30.30 -0.02 -10.82
C HIS A 460 -30.69 -0.55 -9.43
N GLY A 461 -29.81 -0.44 -8.44
CA GLY A 461 -29.92 -1.19 -7.19
C GLY A 461 -28.68 -1.00 -6.33
N SER A 462 -28.82 -1.12 -5.00
CA SER A 462 -27.65 -1.20 -4.11
C SER A 462 -27.05 -2.56 -4.42
N GLY A 463 -25.86 -2.61 -5.00
CA GLY A 463 -25.16 -3.89 -5.08
C GLY A 463 -24.75 -4.34 -3.68
N ASP A 464 -24.01 -5.44 -3.63
CA ASP A 464 -23.69 -6.07 -2.36
C ASP A 464 -22.94 -5.10 -1.43
N GLU A 465 -23.35 -5.07 -0.16
CA GLU A 465 -22.55 -4.45 0.90
C GLU A 465 -21.34 -5.34 1.16
N VAL A 466 -20.15 -4.77 1.05
CA VAL A 466 -18.87 -5.47 1.18
C VAL A 466 -18.14 -4.93 2.38
N ILE A 467 -17.95 -5.76 3.39
CA ILE A 467 -17.06 -5.47 4.51
C ILE A 467 -15.75 -6.21 4.24
N LEU A 468 -14.70 -5.46 3.90
CA LEU A 468 -13.37 -6.04 3.85
C LEU A 468 -12.91 -6.38 5.27
N GLN A 469 -12.17 -7.49 5.44
CA GLN A 469 -11.84 -8.10 6.74
C GLN A 469 -11.12 -7.18 7.75
N GLU A 470 -10.65 -6.02 7.29
CA GLU A 470 -9.93 -5.01 8.07
C GLU A 470 -10.61 -3.63 8.02
N GLU A 471 -11.85 -3.57 7.55
CA GLU A 471 -12.63 -2.34 7.45
C GLU A 471 -13.82 -2.37 8.39
N THR A 472 -14.10 -1.21 8.99
CA THR A 472 -15.22 -1.04 9.93
C THR A 472 -16.50 -0.63 9.23
N THR A 473 -16.44 -0.29 7.93
CA THR A 473 -17.55 0.31 7.19
C THR A 473 -17.85 -0.52 5.93
N PRO A 474 -19.08 -1.02 5.75
CA PRO A 474 -19.49 -1.68 4.52
C PRO A 474 -19.42 -0.72 3.33
N ARG A 475 -18.75 -1.14 2.27
CA ARG A 475 -18.73 -0.47 0.97
C ARG A 475 -19.90 -0.97 0.13
N VAL A 476 -20.55 -0.08 -0.63
CA VAL A 476 -21.62 -0.48 -1.55
C VAL A 476 -21.07 -0.43 -2.96
N ILE A 477 -21.08 -1.57 -3.65
CA ILE A 477 -20.76 -1.61 -5.08
C ILE A 477 -22.04 -1.35 -5.86
N ALA A 478 -22.01 -0.49 -6.87
CA ALA A 478 -23.19 -0.22 -7.67
C ALA A 478 -23.39 -1.27 -8.77
N ASN A 479 -24.64 -1.63 -9.06
CA ASN A 479 -25.00 -2.23 -10.35
C ASN A 479 -25.45 -1.12 -11.28
N THR A 480 -24.86 -1.03 -12.48
CA THR A 480 -25.08 0.13 -13.34
C THR A 480 -25.41 -0.18 -14.79
N GLU A 481 -26.04 0.80 -15.44
CA GLU A 481 -26.24 0.88 -16.87
C GLU A 481 -25.69 2.22 -17.38
N VAL A 482 -25.14 2.21 -18.60
CA VAL A 482 -24.67 3.42 -19.27
C VAL A 482 -25.73 3.88 -20.25
N ILE A 483 -26.16 5.14 -20.12
CA ILE A 483 -27.10 5.80 -21.04
C ILE A 483 -26.46 7.03 -21.67
N ARG A 484 -26.86 7.37 -22.89
CA ARG A 484 -26.45 8.63 -23.54
C ARG A 484 -27.51 9.69 -23.34
N LYS A 485 -27.08 10.90 -23.00
CA LYS A 485 -27.96 12.06 -22.84
C LYS A 485 -27.18 13.35 -23.04
N GLU A 486 -27.90 14.40 -23.42
CA GLU A 486 -27.42 15.78 -23.33
C GLU A 486 -27.43 16.23 -21.87
N VAL A 487 -26.34 16.86 -21.44
CA VAL A 487 -26.24 17.50 -20.12
C VAL A 487 -25.76 18.93 -20.26
N GLN A 488 -26.08 19.75 -19.26
CA GLN A 488 -25.50 21.07 -19.09
C GLN A 488 -24.84 21.16 -17.73
N ILE A 489 -23.53 21.41 -17.71
CA ILE A 489 -22.76 21.64 -16.48
C ILE A 489 -22.43 23.13 -16.41
N PRO A 490 -22.79 23.84 -15.32
CA PRO A 490 -22.54 25.27 -15.22
C PRO A 490 -21.04 25.58 -15.11
N ALA A 491 -20.68 26.84 -15.35
CA ALA A 491 -19.35 27.34 -14.99
C ALA A 491 -19.07 27.09 -13.50
N GLY A 492 -17.81 26.79 -13.18
CA GLY A 492 -17.40 26.28 -11.86
C GLY A 492 -17.46 24.77 -11.73
N GLY A 493 -18.09 24.05 -12.67
CA GLY A 493 -17.98 22.59 -12.76
C GLY A 493 -16.55 22.14 -13.07
N PHE A 494 -16.31 20.84 -13.03
CA PHE A 494 -14.98 20.26 -13.13
C PHE A 494 -14.86 19.33 -14.34
N LEU A 495 -13.72 19.41 -15.03
CA LEU A 495 -13.36 18.55 -16.14
C LEU A 495 -12.03 17.85 -15.85
N VAL A 496 -12.01 16.54 -16.04
CA VAL A 496 -10.83 15.69 -15.85
C VAL A 496 -10.50 15.06 -17.19
N SER A 497 -9.58 15.67 -17.95
CA SER A 497 -9.08 15.04 -19.17
C SER A 497 -8.46 13.70 -18.84
N THR A 498 -8.73 12.68 -19.67
CA THR A 498 -8.07 11.39 -19.48
C THR A 498 -6.66 11.36 -20.04
N ARG A 499 -6.21 12.38 -20.77
CA ARG A 499 -4.88 12.47 -21.39
C ARG A 499 -3.83 12.99 -20.41
N GLN A 500 -3.61 12.27 -19.32
CA GLN A 500 -2.66 12.67 -18.29
C GLN A 500 -2.06 11.48 -17.53
N ARG A 501 -0.87 11.66 -16.98
CA ARG A 501 -0.09 10.59 -16.33
C ARG A 501 -0.81 9.93 -15.14
N MET A 502 -1.61 10.70 -14.39
CA MET A 502 -2.24 10.23 -13.15
C MET A 502 -3.69 9.76 -13.35
N VAL A 503 -4.20 9.67 -14.59
CA VAL A 503 -5.62 9.41 -14.85
C VAL A 503 -6.12 8.07 -14.29
N ALA A 504 -5.26 7.06 -14.13
CA ALA A 504 -5.65 5.79 -13.52
C ALA A 504 -6.33 5.99 -12.14
N GLN A 505 -5.89 7.01 -11.39
CA GLN A 505 -6.49 7.39 -10.11
C GLN A 505 -7.94 7.89 -10.27
N ALA A 506 -8.29 8.51 -11.40
CA ALA A 506 -9.64 8.93 -11.74
C ALA A 506 -10.50 7.74 -12.22
N PHE A 507 -9.96 6.84 -13.04
CA PHE A 507 -10.69 5.63 -13.48
C PHE A 507 -11.18 4.82 -12.29
N VAL A 508 -10.31 4.60 -11.29
CA VAL A 508 -10.68 3.78 -10.15
C VAL A 508 -11.56 4.52 -9.13
N ARG A 509 -11.50 5.87 -9.06
CA ARG A 509 -12.29 6.66 -8.10
C ARG A 509 -13.63 7.15 -8.63
N LEU A 510 -13.76 7.39 -9.93
CA LEU A 510 -14.95 7.98 -10.55
C LEU A 510 -15.87 6.94 -11.21
N GLU A 511 -15.42 5.71 -11.43
CA GLU A 511 -16.31 4.64 -11.91
C GLU A 511 -16.98 3.98 -10.68
N PRO A 512 -18.32 3.99 -10.56
CA PRO A 512 -19.01 3.67 -9.31
C PRO A 512 -18.93 2.19 -8.88
N GLU A 513 -18.59 1.27 -9.79
CA GLU A 513 -18.44 -0.16 -9.45
C GLU A 513 -17.06 -0.51 -8.89
N SER A 514 -16.07 0.37 -9.06
CA SER A 514 -14.76 0.14 -8.48
C SER A 514 -14.87 0.05 -6.96
N VAL A 515 -14.15 -0.92 -6.39
CA VAL A 515 -14.08 -1.13 -4.93
C VAL A 515 -13.56 0.10 -4.20
N ASP A 516 -12.70 0.90 -4.85
CA ASP A 516 -12.14 2.15 -4.34
C ASP A 516 -12.77 3.40 -4.99
N SER A 517 -14.01 3.29 -5.44
CA SER A 517 -14.74 4.43 -5.98
C SER A 517 -15.20 5.39 -4.88
N PHE A 518 -15.37 6.66 -5.24
CA PHE A 518 -16.04 7.63 -4.38
C PHE A 518 -17.50 7.25 -4.11
N ALA A 519 -18.13 6.41 -4.94
CA ALA A 519 -19.42 5.80 -4.62
C ALA A 519 -19.29 4.81 -3.45
N ALA A 520 -18.32 3.90 -3.50
CA ALA A 520 -18.08 2.89 -2.47
C ALA A 520 -17.77 3.52 -1.10
N PHE A 521 -17.08 4.67 -1.09
CA PHE A 521 -16.79 5.48 0.10
C PHE A 521 -17.87 6.50 0.45
N ARG A 522 -19.00 6.54 -0.28
CA ARG A 522 -20.12 7.47 -0.06
C ARG A 522 -19.73 8.96 -0.13
N LEU A 523 -18.68 9.26 -0.88
CA LEU A 523 -18.24 10.63 -1.20
C LEU A 523 -19.01 11.22 -2.40
N LEU A 524 -19.48 10.35 -3.29
CA LEU A 524 -20.47 10.67 -4.31
C LEU A 524 -21.75 9.87 -4.02
N SER A 525 -22.90 10.53 -4.12
CA SER A 525 -24.20 9.89 -3.90
C SER A 525 -24.41 8.76 -4.89
N ALA A 526 -24.72 7.57 -4.37
CA ALA A 526 -24.96 6.37 -5.16
C ALA A 526 -26.15 5.59 -4.59
N SER A 527 -27.36 6.17 -4.66
CA SER A 527 -28.57 5.46 -4.23
C SER A 527 -29.19 4.67 -5.39
N PRO A 528 -29.88 3.57 -5.10
CA PRO A 528 -30.63 2.81 -6.10
C PRO A 528 -31.66 3.68 -6.83
N GLY A 529 -31.66 3.66 -8.15
CA GLY A 529 -32.53 4.45 -9.02
C GLY A 529 -32.00 5.86 -9.33
N ASP A 530 -30.90 6.28 -8.73
CA ASP A 530 -30.29 7.58 -9.01
C ASP A 530 -29.42 7.53 -10.28
N GLU A 531 -29.27 8.69 -10.91
CA GLU A 531 -28.21 8.94 -11.89
C GLU A 531 -26.93 9.32 -11.13
N TYR A 532 -25.82 8.66 -11.44
CA TYR A 532 -24.54 8.96 -10.84
C TYR A 532 -24.04 10.33 -11.32
N PRO A 533 -23.58 11.22 -10.41
CA PRO A 533 -23.31 12.62 -10.73
C PRO A 533 -21.96 12.87 -11.44
N VAL A 534 -21.42 11.85 -12.12
CA VAL A 534 -20.20 11.94 -12.92
C VAL A 534 -20.50 11.45 -14.33
N TYR A 535 -20.19 12.30 -15.31
CA TYR A 535 -20.47 12.04 -16.70
C TYR A 535 -19.18 11.75 -17.48
N ARG A 536 -19.28 10.89 -18.49
CA ARG A 536 -18.18 10.48 -19.37
C ARG A 536 -18.35 11.16 -20.73
N VAL A 537 -17.43 12.06 -21.08
CA VAL A 537 -17.35 12.68 -22.41
C VAL A 537 -16.64 11.71 -23.34
N MET A 538 -17.34 11.23 -24.36
CA MET A 538 -16.80 10.22 -25.28
C MET A 538 -16.12 10.86 -26.50
N PRO A 539 -15.16 10.16 -27.14
CA PRO A 539 -14.45 10.66 -28.33
C PRO A 539 -15.32 10.83 -29.58
#